data_AF-A0A966G676-F1
#
_entry.id   AF-A0A966G676-F1
#
_cell.length_a   1.000
_cell.length_b   1.000
_cell.length_c   1.000
_cell.angle_alpha   90.00
_cell.angle_beta   90.00
_cell.angle_gamma   90.00
#
_symmetry.space_group_name_H-M   'P 1'
#
loop_
_entity.id
_entity.type
_entity.pdbx_description
1 polymer ?
#
loop_
_entity_poly.entity_id
_entity_poly.type
_entity_poly.pdbx_seq_one_letter_code
_entity_poly.pdbx_strand_id
1 'polypeptide(L)'
;MIFKFIGSLKLNSGRKVRGDTILEVVFATAILSTVMIATFTILQRAIDTNLNVKNRVIALNIAREGMEAVRNIRDTNWLKYSGDRRKKWICLDQETDKNACVGNPIATKFINGNNEAAPAYYTVDFHQADERFYLKRATLQADIDFLNGAQTEASRAPSRLYITPGVPKRFTHVATGNTPTPFYRQVYLDIENPYDGALTPAVDGFCGAGDTDDSCQNSRLKVIVRTYWEEESRQRSVTLEAHLYDFFERDEY
;
A
#
# COMPACT_ATOMS: atom_id res chain seq x y z
N MET A 1 5.84 33.94 21.18
CA MET A 1 5.49 35.04 22.08
C MET A 1 6.35 35.00 23.35
N ILE A 2 7.69 34.98 23.24
CA ILE A 2 8.64 34.96 24.39
C ILE A 2 9.88 35.88 24.16
N PHE A 3 9.97 36.62 23.05
CA PHE A 3 11.11 37.51 22.76
C PHE A 3 10.81 38.99 23.08
N LYS A 4 10.50 39.32 24.33
CA LYS A 4 10.30 40.72 24.76
C LYS A 4 10.80 40.99 26.18
N PHE A 5 12.04 40.61 26.49
CA PHE A 5 12.65 40.87 27.80
C PHE A 5 14.10 41.36 27.80
N ILE A 6 14.57 41.95 26.69
CA ILE A 6 15.86 42.67 26.67
C ILE A 6 15.61 44.09 26.18
N GLY A 7 15.02 44.90 27.05
CA GLY A 7 14.76 46.31 26.78
C GLY A 7 14.98 47.11 28.05
N SER A 8 16.09 47.85 28.08
CA SER A 8 16.50 48.84 29.09
C SER A 8 17.16 48.33 30.38
N LEU A 9 18.45 48.03 30.28
CA LEU A 9 19.40 48.33 31.36
C LEU A 9 20.25 49.52 30.92
N LYS A 10 19.83 50.72 31.31
CA LYS A 10 20.67 51.94 31.24
C LYS A 10 21.81 51.78 32.26
N LEU A 11 23.00 51.42 31.79
CA LEU A 11 24.22 51.51 32.60
C LEU A 11 24.79 52.93 32.49
N ASN A 12 24.72 53.66 33.60
CA ASN A 12 25.30 55.00 33.76
C ASN A 12 26.84 54.90 33.72
N SER A 13 27.49 55.66 32.83
CA SER A 13 28.94 55.60 32.64
C SER A 13 29.68 56.31 33.77
N GLY A 14 30.43 55.56 34.58
CA GLY A 14 31.17 56.14 35.70
C GLY A 14 32.19 55.25 36.40
N ARG A 15 32.85 54.32 35.67
CA ARG A 15 34.15 53.70 36.02
C ARG A 15 34.50 52.65 34.96
N LYS A 16 35.75 52.62 34.49
CA LYS A 16 36.28 51.46 33.77
C LYS A 16 36.41 50.30 34.76
N VAL A 17 35.38 49.45 34.83
CA VAL A 17 35.49 48.17 35.53
C VAL A 17 36.18 47.21 34.57
N ARG A 18 37.47 47.02 34.78
CA ARG A 18 38.23 45.92 34.17
C ARG A 18 37.97 44.69 35.02
N GLY A 19 37.32 43.70 34.42
CA GLY A 19 37.02 42.42 35.04
C GLY A 19 35.69 41.90 34.52
N ASP A 20 35.64 41.52 33.25
CA ASP A 20 34.63 40.59 32.78
C ASP A 20 34.68 39.37 33.70
N THR A 21 33.62 39.19 34.47
CA THR A 21 33.62 38.22 35.57
C THR A 21 33.53 36.82 34.98
N ILE A 22 34.31 35.87 35.52
CA ILE A 22 34.21 34.43 35.20
C ILE A 22 32.74 33.96 35.23
N LEU A 23 31.94 34.56 36.12
CA LEU A 23 30.51 34.32 36.25
C LEU A 23 29.71 34.60 34.97
N GLU A 24 30.00 35.69 34.25
CA GLU A 24 29.31 36.03 33.00
C GLU A 24 29.59 35.01 31.89
N VAL A 25 30.84 34.54 31.80
CA VAL A 25 31.23 33.48 30.86
C VAL A 25 30.55 32.15 31.21
N VAL A 26 30.43 31.82 32.50
CA VAL A 26 29.72 30.62 32.97
C VAL A 26 28.23 30.68 32.59
N PHE A 27 27.56 31.81 32.79
CA PHE A 27 26.17 31.96 32.38
C PHE A 27 26.00 31.94 30.86
N ALA A 28 26.87 32.62 30.12
CA ALA A 28 26.82 32.63 28.66
C ALA A 28 27.00 31.21 28.08
N THR A 29 27.96 30.44 28.60
CA THR A 29 28.19 29.05 28.17
C THR A 29 27.06 28.11 28.58
N ALA A 30 26.42 28.31 29.74
CA ALA A 30 25.26 27.53 30.16
C ALA A 30 24.01 27.79 29.29
N ILE A 31 23.78 29.04 28.89
CA ILE A 31 22.70 29.39 27.96
C ILE A 31 23.00 28.79 26.57
N LEU A 32 24.25 28.91 26.11
CA LEU A 32 24.67 28.37 24.81
C LEU A 32 24.50 26.84 24.75
N SER A 33 24.90 26.11 25.79
CA SER A 33 24.74 24.66 25.83
C SER A 33 23.28 24.23 25.81
N THR A 34 22.41 24.96 26.51
CA THR A 34 20.96 24.70 26.51
C THR A 34 20.35 24.90 25.11
N VAL A 35 20.72 25.98 24.42
CA VAL A 35 20.28 26.24 23.04
C VAL A 35 20.78 25.13 22.11
N MET A 36 22.03 24.71 22.26
CA MET A 36 22.61 23.66 21.44
C MET A 36 21.85 22.33 21.59
N ILE A 37 21.56 21.91 22.83
CA ILE A 37 20.75 20.71 23.10
C ILE A 37 19.37 20.84 22.45
N ALA A 38 18.69 21.97 22.62
CA ALA A 38 17.39 22.20 22.01
C ALA A 38 17.44 22.07 20.48
N THR A 39 18.44 22.66 19.82
CA THR A 39 18.59 22.57 18.35
C THR A 39 18.84 21.14 17.88
N PHE A 40 19.65 20.34 18.60
CA PHE A 40 19.89 18.95 18.24
C PHE A 40 18.64 18.09 18.36
N THR A 41 17.82 18.29 19.40
CA THR A 41 16.57 17.53 19.55
C THR A 41 15.58 17.82 18.42
N ILE A 42 15.51 19.06 17.95
CA ILE A 42 14.66 19.43 16.80
C ILE A 42 15.21 18.80 15.52
N LEU A 43 16.53 18.82 15.32
CA LEU A 43 17.17 18.23 14.14
C LEU A 43 16.91 16.72 14.04
N GLN A 44 17.03 16.00 15.16
CA GLN A 44 16.74 14.55 15.20
C GLN A 44 15.29 14.29 14.78
N ARG A 45 14.32 14.98 15.40
CA ARG A 45 12.89 14.86 15.03
C ARG A 45 12.63 15.19 13.57
N ALA A 46 13.34 16.17 13.01
CA ALA A 46 13.21 16.53 11.61
C ALA A 46 13.72 15.42 10.68
N ILE A 47 14.83 14.75 11.03
CA ILE A 47 15.36 13.60 10.27
C ILE A 47 14.36 12.44 10.30
N ASP A 48 13.84 12.10 11.47
CA ASP A 48 12.87 10.99 11.63
C ASP A 48 11.59 11.26 10.84
N THR A 49 11.10 12.51 10.88
CA THR A 49 9.93 12.92 10.08
C THR A 49 10.20 12.81 8.58
N ASN A 50 11.40 13.17 8.12
CA ASN A 50 11.77 13.06 6.70
C ASN A 50 11.84 11.59 6.25
N LEU A 51 12.35 10.70 7.09
CA LEU A 51 12.37 9.26 6.80
C LEU A 51 10.96 8.68 6.72
N ASN A 52 10.07 9.08 7.63
CA ASN A 52 8.67 8.67 7.61
C ASN A 52 7.97 9.12 6.31
N VAL A 53 8.14 10.40 5.94
CA VAL A 53 7.55 10.95 4.70
C VAL A 53 8.07 10.21 3.48
N LYS A 54 9.38 9.93 3.43
CA LYS A 54 9.99 9.14 2.34
C LYS A 54 9.37 7.75 2.25
N ASN A 55 9.27 7.03 3.35
CA ASN A 55 8.70 5.68 3.38
C ASN A 55 7.22 5.69 2.97
N ARG A 56 6.46 6.69 3.41
CA ARG A 56 5.06 6.85 3.03
C ARG A 56 4.88 7.11 1.53
N VAL A 57 5.74 7.92 0.92
CA VAL A 57 5.71 8.15 -0.54
C VAL A 57 6.06 6.88 -1.31
N ILE A 58 7.05 6.11 -0.85
CA ILE A 58 7.39 4.82 -1.46
C ILE A 58 6.22 3.84 -1.34
N ALA A 59 5.62 3.72 -0.15
CA ALA A 59 4.46 2.86 0.08
C ALA A 59 3.26 3.25 -0.79
N LEU A 60 2.99 4.55 -0.98
CA LEU A 60 1.98 5.05 -1.91
C LEU A 60 2.25 4.63 -3.35
N ASN A 61 3.50 4.72 -3.80
CA ASN A 61 3.87 4.32 -5.16
C ASN A 61 3.76 2.80 -5.35
N ILE A 62 4.14 2.00 -4.35
CA ILE A 62 3.94 0.54 -4.35
C ILE A 62 2.46 0.18 -4.42
N ALA A 63 1.61 0.90 -3.67
CA ALA A 63 0.17 0.69 -3.70
C ALA A 63 -0.42 1.07 -5.07
N ARG A 64 0.05 2.17 -5.67
CA ARG A 64 -0.32 2.59 -7.03
C ARG A 64 0.06 1.52 -8.05
N GLU A 65 1.28 0.99 -7.99
CA GLU A 65 1.73 -0.08 -8.88
C GLU A 65 0.84 -1.32 -8.76
N GLY A 66 0.48 -1.74 -7.53
CA GLY A 66 -0.45 -2.86 -7.33
C GLY A 66 -1.83 -2.60 -7.94
N MET A 67 -2.33 -1.37 -7.85
CA MET A 67 -3.61 -0.96 -8.44
C MET A 67 -3.55 -0.93 -9.97
N GLU A 68 -2.47 -0.40 -10.55
CA GLU A 68 -2.25 -0.43 -11.99
C GLU A 68 -2.09 -1.85 -12.53
N ALA A 69 -1.49 -2.77 -11.76
CA ALA A 69 -1.41 -4.17 -12.15
C ALA A 69 -2.80 -4.82 -12.26
N VAL A 70 -3.71 -4.55 -11.32
CA VAL A 70 -5.10 -5.05 -11.40
C VAL A 70 -5.83 -4.45 -12.62
N ARG A 71 -5.64 -3.15 -12.90
CA ARG A 71 -6.18 -2.52 -14.13
C ARG A 71 -5.59 -3.13 -15.39
N ASN A 72 -4.29 -3.40 -15.41
CA ASN A 72 -3.63 -4.00 -16.56
C ASN A 72 -4.15 -5.42 -16.83
N ILE A 73 -4.36 -6.24 -15.80
CA ILE A 73 -4.97 -7.57 -15.91
C ILE A 73 -6.37 -7.46 -16.51
N ARG A 74 -7.17 -6.53 -15.98
CA ARG A 74 -8.52 -6.23 -16.47
C ARG A 74 -8.53 -5.90 -17.97
N ASP A 75 -7.70 -4.95 -18.36
CA ASP A 75 -7.64 -4.44 -19.74
C ASP A 75 -7.07 -5.50 -20.69
N THR A 76 -6.12 -6.31 -20.22
CA THR A 76 -5.57 -7.44 -21.01
C THR A 76 -6.62 -8.52 -21.23
N ASN A 77 -7.37 -8.89 -20.19
CA ASN A 77 -8.46 -9.86 -20.29
C ASN A 77 -9.53 -9.40 -21.27
N TRP A 78 -9.83 -8.10 -21.29
CA TRP A 78 -10.77 -7.52 -22.23
C TRP A 78 -10.35 -7.74 -23.69
N LEU A 79 -9.09 -7.47 -24.02
CA LEU A 79 -8.55 -7.67 -25.36
C LEU A 79 -8.50 -9.15 -25.74
N LYS A 80 -8.15 -10.01 -24.79
CA LYS A 80 -7.99 -11.45 -24.99
C LYS A 80 -9.32 -12.18 -25.19
N TYR A 81 -10.35 -11.79 -24.45
CA TYR A 81 -11.66 -12.45 -24.44
C TYR A 81 -12.73 -11.58 -25.10
N SER A 82 -12.41 -11.01 -26.27
CA SER A 82 -13.27 -10.06 -26.99
C SER A 82 -14.67 -10.59 -27.34
N GLY A 83 -14.87 -11.92 -27.40
CA GLY A 83 -16.16 -12.58 -27.62
C GLY A 83 -17.00 -12.83 -26.36
N ASP A 84 -16.40 -12.79 -25.16
CA ASP A 84 -17.02 -13.13 -23.87
C ASP A 84 -16.66 -12.10 -22.78
N ARG A 85 -16.65 -10.82 -23.14
CA ARG A 85 -15.98 -9.79 -22.33
C ARG A 85 -16.56 -9.66 -20.91
N ARG A 86 -17.88 -9.59 -20.79
CA ARG A 86 -18.61 -9.50 -19.50
C ARG A 86 -18.31 -10.65 -18.54
N LYS A 87 -18.05 -11.86 -19.08
CA LYS A 87 -17.83 -13.07 -18.28
C LYS A 87 -16.38 -13.25 -17.85
N LYS A 88 -15.42 -12.66 -18.58
CA LYS A 88 -13.98 -12.97 -18.47
C LYS A 88 -13.08 -11.76 -18.20
N TRP A 89 -13.61 -10.55 -18.09
CA TRP A 89 -12.81 -9.34 -17.86
C TRP A 89 -12.04 -9.35 -16.52
N ILE A 90 -12.52 -10.09 -15.52
CA ILE A 90 -11.85 -10.28 -14.21
C ILE A 90 -11.40 -11.73 -14.01
N CYS A 91 -10.96 -12.40 -15.06
CA CYS A 91 -10.41 -13.72 -14.88
C CYS A 91 -8.95 -13.68 -14.39
N LEU A 92 -8.57 -14.60 -13.50
CA LEU A 92 -7.21 -14.72 -13.00
C LEU A 92 -6.43 -15.73 -13.83
N ASP A 93 -5.51 -15.24 -14.65
CA ASP A 93 -4.46 -16.09 -15.19
C ASP A 93 -3.49 -16.47 -14.06
N GLN A 94 -3.03 -17.72 -14.07
CA GLN A 94 -2.01 -18.19 -13.12
C GLN A 94 -0.61 -17.93 -13.66
N GLU A 95 0.39 -17.94 -12.78
CA GLU A 95 1.80 -17.85 -13.14
C GLU A 95 2.18 -18.91 -14.19
N THR A 96 1.70 -20.15 -14.00
CA THR A 96 2.03 -21.30 -14.84
C THR A 96 1.11 -21.50 -16.04
N ASP A 97 -0.07 -20.86 -16.05
CA ASP A 97 -1.03 -21.03 -17.14
C ASP A 97 -1.59 -19.68 -17.58
N LYS A 98 -1.16 -19.28 -18.77
CA LYS A 98 -1.65 -18.08 -19.44
C LYS A 98 -3.09 -18.16 -19.82
N ASN A 99 -3.69 -19.34 -19.97
CA ASN A 99 -5.02 -19.52 -20.51
C ASN A 99 -5.94 -20.20 -19.51
N ALA A 100 -5.69 -19.99 -18.22
CA ALA A 100 -6.46 -20.57 -17.12
C ALA A 100 -7.98 -20.27 -17.23
N CYS A 101 -8.37 -19.24 -18.00
CA CYS A 101 -9.75 -18.85 -18.26
C CYS A 101 -10.35 -19.43 -19.56
N VAL A 102 -9.57 -20.12 -20.39
CA VAL A 102 -10.02 -20.75 -21.64
C VAL A 102 -10.59 -22.12 -21.31
N GLY A 103 -11.93 -22.26 -21.37
CA GLY A 103 -12.63 -23.54 -21.18
C GLY A 103 -13.30 -23.72 -19.81
N ASN A 104 -12.91 -22.95 -18.79
CA ASN A 104 -13.61 -22.92 -17.51
C ASN A 104 -13.72 -21.48 -16.96
N PRO A 105 -14.80 -20.75 -17.26
CA PRO A 105 -14.96 -19.36 -16.87
C PRO A 105 -15.27 -19.17 -15.37
N ILE A 106 -15.44 -20.25 -14.59
CA ILE A 106 -15.84 -20.18 -13.17
C ILE A 106 -14.70 -20.61 -12.24
N ALA A 107 -13.90 -21.62 -12.60
CA ALA A 107 -12.85 -22.17 -11.72
C ALA A 107 -11.62 -21.26 -11.50
N THR A 108 -11.50 -20.18 -12.26
CA THR A 108 -10.39 -19.21 -12.17
C THR A 108 -10.87 -17.78 -11.97
N LYS A 109 -12.14 -17.60 -11.58
CA LYS A 109 -12.65 -16.32 -11.07
C LYS A 109 -12.08 -16.05 -9.69
N PHE A 110 -12.04 -14.77 -9.32
CA PHE A 110 -11.86 -14.36 -7.93
C PHE A 110 -12.83 -15.14 -7.05
N ILE A 111 -12.31 -15.78 -6.01
CA ILE A 111 -13.17 -16.36 -4.98
C ILE A 111 -13.59 -15.18 -4.12
N ASN A 112 -14.83 -14.71 -4.32
CA ASN A 112 -15.42 -13.77 -3.38
C ASN A 112 -15.43 -14.43 -2.00
N GLY A 113 -15.23 -13.66 -0.92
CA GLY A 113 -15.26 -14.14 0.47
C GLY A 113 -16.60 -14.72 0.93
N ASN A 114 -17.51 -14.96 -0.01
CA ASN A 114 -18.88 -15.44 0.20
C ASN A 114 -18.96 -16.98 0.04
N ASN A 115 -18.01 -17.61 -0.67
CA ASN A 115 -17.99 -19.08 -0.90
C ASN A 115 -16.92 -19.85 -0.16
N GLU A 116 -15.99 -19.13 0.44
CA GLU A 116 -15.16 -19.59 1.54
C GLU A 116 -15.20 -18.47 2.57
N ALA A 117 -15.35 -18.80 3.85
CA ALA A 117 -15.57 -17.87 4.96
C ALA A 117 -14.39 -16.89 5.25
N ALA A 118 -13.66 -16.44 4.23
CA ALA A 118 -12.54 -15.52 4.37
C ALA A 118 -12.36 -14.59 3.15
N PRO A 119 -12.05 -13.29 3.38
CA PRO A 119 -11.67 -12.36 2.32
C PRO A 119 -10.46 -12.84 1.52
N ALA A 120 -10.56 -12.85 0.19
CA ALA A 120 -9.46 -13.26 -0.67
C ALA A 120 -8.41 -12.14 -0.82
N TYR A 121 -7.32 -12.28 -0.08
CA TYR A 121 -6.12 -11.47 -0.29
C TYR A 121 -5.27 -12.07 -1.41
N TYR A 122 -4.63 -11.19 -2.18
CA TYR A 122 -3.79 -11.52 -3.32
C TYR A 122 -2.45 -10.79 -3.25
N THR A 123 -1.43 -11.41 -3.81
CA THR A 123 -0.15 -10.79 -4.13
C THR A 123 -0.09 -10.53 -5.64
N VAL A 124 0.57 -9.44 -6.02
CA VAL A 124 0.78 -9.07 -7.42
C VAL A 124 2.25 -9.31 -7.76
N ASP A 125 2.51 -10.02 -8.86
CA ASP A 125 3.85 -10.18 -9.40
C ASP A 125 3.85 -9.99 -10.91
N PHE A 126 5.04 -9.70 -11.45
CA PHE A 126 5.25 -9.54 -12.88
C PHE A 126 5.99 -10.75 -13.43
N HIS A 127 5.38 -11.44 -14.39
CA HIS A 127 6.00 -12.56 -15.06
C HIS A 127 6.86 -12.08 -16.22
N GLN A 128 8.19 -12.20 -16.10
CA GLN A 128 9.13 -11.58 -17.04
C GLN A 128 9.05 -12.16 -18.45
N ALA A 129 8.86 -13.47 -18.61
CA ALA A 129 8.84 -14.10 -19.93
C ALA A 129 7.59 -13.73 -20.77
N ASP A 130 6.54 -13.25 -20.09
CA ASP A 130 5.23 -13.00 -20.70
C ASP A 130 4.85 -11.53 -20.70
N GLU A 131 5.72 -10.71 -20.09
CA GLU A 131 5.56 -9.28 -19.90
C GLU A 131 4.21 -8.86 -19.30
N ARG A 132 3.67 -9.67 -18.37
CA ARG A 132 2.33 -9.47 -17.80
C ARG A 132 2.31 -9.51 -16.28
N PHE A 133 1.33 -8.83 -15.71
CA PHE A 133 1.00 -8.99 -14.29
C PHE A 133 0.12 -10.21 -14.07
N TYR A 134 0.30 -10.86 -12.93
CA TYR A 134 -0.61 -11.89 -12.45
C TYR A 134 -0.86 -11.70 -10.97
N LEU A 135 -2.01 -12.22 -10.53
CA LEU A 135 -2.43 -12.19 -9.14
C LEU A 135 -2.36 -13.61 -8.60
N LYS A 136 -1.72 -13.77 -7.46
CA LYS A 136 -1.62 -15.04 -6.75
C LYS A 136 -2.36 -14.92 -5.44
N ARG A 137 -3.20 -15.91 -5.10
CA ARG A 137 -3.88 -15.93 -3.81
C ARG A 137 -2.83 -15.96 -2.68
N ALA A 138 -2.94 -15.03 -1.74
CA ALA A 138 -2.04 -14.96 -0.60
C ALA A 138 -2.31 -16.12 0.35
N THR A 139 -1.28 -16.67 0.99
CA THR A 139 -1.44 -17.70 2.01
C THR A 139 -2.15 -17.15 3.25
N LEU A 140 -1.87 -15.89 3.59
CA LEU A 140 -2.51 -15.19 4.70
C LEU A 140 -3.87 -14.63 4.25
N GLN A 141 -4.95 -15.17 4.81
CA GLN A 141 -6.33 -14.71 4.54
C GLN A 141 -6.80 -13.64 5.54
N ALA A 142 -5.86 -12.84 6.05
CA ALA A 142 -6.11 -11.76 7.01
C ALA A 142 -5.17 -10.57 6.72
N ASP A 143 -5.55 -9.41 7.24
CA ASP A 143 -4.69 -8.23 7.23
C ASP A 143 -3.38 -8.50 7.97
N ILE A 144 -2.29 -7.90 7.48
CA ILE A 144 -1.01 -8.01 8.18
C ILE A 144 -1.06 -7.22 9.50
N ASP A 145 -0.64 -7.89 10.58
CA ASP A 145 -0.52 -7.34 11.93
C ASP A 145 0.91 -7.53 12.45
N PHE A 146 1.57 -6.43 12.81
CA PHE A 146 2.92 -6.43 13.37
C PHE A 146 2.94 -6.39 14.90
N LEU A 147 1.81 -6.09 15.55
CA LEU A 147 1.75 -5.71 16.96
C LEU A 147 1.27 -6.84 17.86
N ASN A 148 0.28 -7.62 17.43
CA ASN A 148 -0.38 -8.59 18.32
C ASN A 148 0.30 -9.96 18.39
N GLY A 149 1.46 -10.15 17.77
CA GLY A 149 2.24 -11.40 17.80
C GLY A 149 1.54 -12.63 17.20
N ALA A 150 0.28 -12.50 16.76
CA ALA A 150 -0.51 -13.56 16.14
C ALA A 150 0.03 -13.95 14.77
N GLN A 151 0.83 -13.08 14.13
CA GLN A 151 1.47 -13.33 12.84
C GLN A 151 2.98 -13.41 13.01
N THR A 152 3.56 -14.51 12.54
CA THR A 152 5.01 -14.72 12.51
C THR A 152 5.59 -14.13 11.23
N GLU A 153 6.91 -13.92 11.18
CA GLU A 153 7.55 -13.51 9.93
C GLU A 153 7.30 -14.52 8.80
N ALA A 154 7.17 -15.81 9.13
CA ALA A 154 6.83 -16.86 8.16
C ALA A 154 5.43 -16.67 7.54
N SER A 155 4.43 -16.22 8.31
CA SER A 155 3.09 -15.96 7.78
C SER A 155 3.03 -14.68 6.93
N ARG A 156 3.91 -13.72 7.18
CA ARG A 156 3.98 -12.44 6.45
C ARG A 156 4.91 -12.47 5.24
N ALA A 157 5.89 -13.39 5.24
CA ALA A 157 6.89 -13.54 4.19
C ALA A 157 6.29 -13.58 2.76
N PRO A 158 5.15 -14.23 2.49
CA PRO A 158 4.56 -14.23 1.15
C PRO A 158 4.12 -12.84 0.65
N SER A 159 3.81 -11.91 1.55
CA SER A 159 3.39 -10.54 1.22
C SER A 159 4.55 -9.55 1.25
N ARG A 160 5.77 -10.00 1.55
CA ARG A 160 6.96 -9.15 1.61
C ARG A 160 7.44 -8.80 0.21
N LEU A 161 7.84 -7.55 0.02
CA LEU A 161 8.40 -7.09 -1.24
C LEU A 161 9.93 -7.16 -1.24
N TYR A 162 10.46 -7.58 -2.38
CA TYR A 162 11.88 -7.68 -2.68
C TYR A 162 12.19 -6.89 -3.95
N ILE A 163 13.44 -6.46 -4.08
CA ILE A 163 13.96 -5.78 -5.28
C ILE A 163 15.02 -6.65 -5.92
N THR A 164 14.91 -6.84 -7.24
CA THR A 164 15.91 -7.55 -8.03
C THR A 164 17.12 -6.66 -8.29
N PRO A 165 18.34 -7.08 -7.90
CA PRO A 165 19.55 -6.30 -8.16
C PRO A 165 19.85 -6.24 -9.67
N GLY A 166 20.24 -5.06 -10.16
CA GLY A 166 20.70 -4.87 -11.55
C GLY A 166 19.63 -4.79 -12.63
N VAL A 167 18.35 -4.98 -12.29
CA VAL A 167 17.19 -4.83 -13.19
C VAL A 167 16.46 -3.52 -12.83
N PRO A 168 15.77 -2.82 -13.76
CA PRO A 168 14.89 -1.71 -13.40
C PRO A 168 14.00 -2.09 -12.20
N LYS A 169 13.95 -1.17 -11.22
CA LYS A 169 13.42 -1.36 -9.86
C LYS A 169 11.96 -1.82 -9.84
N ARG A 170 11.72 -3.10 -10.05
CA ARG A 170 10.41 -3.73 -9.88
C ARG A 170 10.37 -4.44 -8.55
N PHE A 171 9.23 -4.35 -7.89
CA PHE A 171 8.99 -5.11 -6.67
C PHE A 171 8.46 -6.49 -7.01
N THR A 172 8.95 -7.51 -6.30
CA THR A 172 8.52 -8.90 -6.43
C THR A 172 8.35 -9.53 -5.06
N HIS A 173 7.50 -10.53 -4.94
CA HIS A 173 7.36 -11.35 -3.73
C HIS A 173 8.33 -12.54 -3.70
N VAL A 174 9.18 -12.69 -4.71
CA VAL A 174 10.19 -13.75 -4.77
C VAL A 174 11.41 -13.38 -3.93
N ALA A 175 11.71 -14.17 -2.91
CA ALA A 175 12.86 -13.94 -2.03
C ALA A 175 14.20 -14.34 -2.69
N THR A 176 14.21 -15.41 -3.48
CA THR A 176 15.44 -15.99 -4.04
C THR A 176 16.13 -15.01 -4.99
N GLY A 177 17.38 -14.65 -4.68
CA GLY A 177 18.20 -13.76 -5.52
C GLY A 177 17.84 -12.27 -5.42
N ASN A 178 16.87 -11.90 -4.58
CA ASN A 178 16.40 -10.52 -4.44
C ASN A 178 16.68 -9.95 -3.04
N THR A 179 16.80 -8.63 -2.96
CA THR A 179 17.06 -7.93 -1.68
C THR A 179 15.73 -7.61 -0.98
N PRO A 180 15.56 -7.96 0.30
CA PRO A 180 14.32 -7.69 1.01
C PRO A 180 14.14 -6.18 1.25
N THR A 181 12.90 -5.72 1.10
CA THR A 181 12.49 -4.37 1.49
C THR A 181 11.77 -4.41 2.85
N PRO A 182 11.57 -3.25 3.51
CA PRO A 182 10.74 -3.16 4.72
C PRO A 182 9.23 -3.15 4.41
N PHE A 183 8.85 -3.19 3.13
CA PHE A 183 7.46 -3.05 2.70
C PHE A 183 6.81 -4.41 2.46
N TYR A 184 5.54 -4.49 2.83
CA TYR A 184 4.66 -5.61 2.55
C TYR A 184 3.45 -5.09 1.78
N ARG A 185 2.95 -5.86 0.81
CA ARG A 185 1.80 -5.47 0.00
C ARG A 185 0.77 -6.59 0.00
N GLN A 186 -0.49 -6.20 0.16
CA GLN A 186 -1.65 -7.07 -0.03
C GLN A 186 -2.66 -6.36 -0.94
N VAL A 187 -3.26 -7.12 -1.84
CA VAL A 187 -4.36 -6.66 -2.69
C VAL A 187 -5.61 -7.42 -2.28
N TYR A 188 -6.62 -6.70 -1.85
CA TYR A 188 -7.93 -7.24 -1.52
C TYR A 188 -8.90 -6.90 -2.65
N LEU A 189 -9.67 -7.90 -3.06
CA LEU A 189 -10.56 -7.82 -4.20
C LEU A 189 -11.92 -8.32 -3.76
N ASP A 190 -12.92 -7.48 -3.94
CA ASP A 190 -14.28 -7.73 -3.49
C ASP A 190 -15.27 -7.36 -4.59
N ILE A 191 -16.30 -8.19 -4.74
CA ILE A 191 -17.31 -8.04 -5.77
C ILE A 191 -18.50 -7.37 -5.11
N GLU A 192 -18.72 -6.09 -5.41
CA GLU A 192 -19.90 -5.38 -4.94
C GLU A 192 -20.98 -5.50 -6.03
N ASN A 193 -21.98 -6.37 -5.80
CA ASN A 193 -23.16 -6.50 -6.64
C ASN A 193 -24.40 -5.97 -5.88
N PRO A 194 -25.16 -4.99 -6.41
CA PRO A 194 -26.34 -4.46 -5.73
C PRO A 194 -27.48 -5.48 -5.58
N TYR A 195 -27.43 -6.63 -6.27
CA TYR A 195 -28.45 -7.68 -6.23
C TYR A 195 -28.07 -8.91 -5.37
N ASP A 196 -26.91 -8.91 -4.72
CA ASP A 196 -26.38 -10.05 -3.94
C ASP A 196 -27.31 -10.48 -2.77
N GLY A 197 -28.16 -9.57 -2.29
CA GLY A 197 -29.16 -9.87 -1.25
C GLY A 197 -30.53 -10.38 -1.77
N ALA A 198 -30.77 -10.39 -3.09
CA ALA A 198 -32.08 -10.66 -3.67
C ALA A 198 -32.16 -11.97 -4.46
N LEU A 199 -31.03 -12.60 -4.78
CA LEU A 199 -30.97 -13.82 -5.59
C LEU A 199 -30.56 -15.02 -4.74
N THR A 200 -31.37 -16.09 -4.79
CA THR A 200 -31.07 -17.38 -4.16
C THR A 200 -30.92 -18.45 -5.24
N PRO A 201 -29.76 -19.14 -5.34
CA PRO A 201 -28.56 -18.98 -4.50
C PRO A 201 -27.83 -17.65 -4.76
N ALA A 202 -27.08 -17.18 -3.76
CA ALA A 202 -26.17 -16.04 -3.90
C ALA A 202 -25.27 -16.30 -5.11
N VAL A 203 -25.15 -15.32 -6.00
CA VAL A 203 -24.43 -15.54 -7.25
C VAL A 203 -22.96 -15.28 -7.02
N ASP A 204 -22.16 -16.33 -7.12
CA ASP A 204 -20.73 -16.40 -6.80
C ASP A 204 -19.82 -15.61 -7.76
N GLY A 205 -20.34 -14.59 -8.43
CA GLY A 205 -19.57 -13.72 -9.30
C GLY A 205 -20.41 -12.65 -9.99
N PHE A 206 -19.72 -11.79 -10.74
CA PHE A 206 -20.32 -10.70 -11.54
C PHE A 206 -21.48 -11.17 -12.44
N CYS A 207 -21.33 -12.36 -13.04
CA CYS A 207 -22.31 -12.98 -13.92
C CYS A 207 -22.24 -14.51 -13.78
N GLY A 208 -23.30 -15.12 -13.27
CA GLY A 208 -23.58 -16.56 -13.27
C GLY A 208 -24.18 -17.05 -14.59
N ALA A 209 -24.34 -18.37 -14.71
CA ALA A 209 -25.08 -18.97 -15.81
C ALA A 209 -26.59 -18.85 -15.53
N GLY A 210 -27.27 -17.97 -16.26
CA GLY A 210 -28.72 -17.71 -16.09
C GLY A 210 -29.06 -16.33 -15.55
N ASP A 211 -28.06 -15.52 -15.22
CA ASP A 211 -28.24 -14.14 -14.79
C ASP A 211 -28.75 -13.26 -15.94
N THR A 212 -29.68 -12.35 -15.62
CA THR A 212 -30.11 -11.31 -16.55
C THR A 212 -28.98 -10.30 -16.76
N ASP A 213 -28.94 -9.68 -17.94
CA ASP A 213 -27.92 -8.68 -18.29
C ASP A 213 -27.83 -7.51 -17.29
N ASP A 214 -28.87 -7.27 -16.49
CA ASP A 214 -28.98 -6.17 -15.52
C ASP A 214 -28.17 -6.38 -14.23
N SER A 215 -28.01 -7.63 -13.74
CA SER A 215 -27.18 -7.90 -12.55
C SER A 215 -25.69 -7.75 -12.85
N CYS A 216 -25.30 -8.08 -14.08
CA CYS A 216 -23.97 -7.89 -14.61
C CYS A 216 -23.60 -6.41 -14.82
N GLN A 217 -24.53 -5.59 -15.30
CA GLN A 217 -24.32 -4.18 -15.65
C GLN A 217 -24.17 -3.21 -14.47
N ASN A 218 -24.40 -3.66 -13.24
CA ASN A 218 -24.29 -2.81 -12.05
C ASN A 218 -23.26 -3.34 -11.06
N SER A 219 -22.53 -4.39 -11.44
CA SER A 219 -21.56 -5.04 -10.58
C SER A 219 -20.20 -4.36 -10.73
N ARG A 220 -19.54 -4.09 -9.61
CA ARG A 220 -18.24 -3.39 -9.58
C ARG A 220 -17.24 -4.14 -8.72
N LEU A 221 -15.98 -4.08 -9.12
CA LEU A 221 -14.88 -4.68 -8.40
C LEU A 221 -14.27 -3.64 -7.49
N LYS A 222 -14.44 -3.80 -6.19
CA LYS A 222 -13.70 -3.03 -5.20
C LYS A 222 -12.29 -3.61 -5.09
N VAL A 223 -11.32 -2.77 -5.40
CA VAL A 223 -9.89 -3.07 -5.30
C VAL A 223 -9.31 -2.26 -4.17
N ILE A 224 -8.83 -2.93 -3.12
CA ILE A 224 -8.15 -2.30 -2.00
C ILE A 224 -6.70 -2.79 -1.98
N VAL A 225 -5.75 -1.89 -2.26
CA VAL A 225 -4.32 -2.18 -2.14
C VAL A 225 -3.80 -1.60 -0.84
N ARG A 226 -3.29 -2.48 0.03
CA ARG A 226 -2.72 -2.10 1.32
C ARG A 226 -1.22 -2.36 1.30
N THR A 227 -0.45 -1.34 1.65
CA THR A 227 1.00 -1.45 1.84
C THR A 227 1.34 -1.17 3.29
N TYR A 228 2.10 -2.06 3.90
CA TYR A 228 2.48 -2.01 5.30
C TYR A 228 4.00 -1.89 5.44
N TRP A 229 4.44 -1.20 6.49
CA TRP A 229 5.83 -1.20 6.92
C TRP A 229 5.90 -0.97 8.43
N GLU A 230 7.01 -1.35 9.03
CA GLU A 230 7.28 -1.12 10.44
C GLU A 230 8.27 0.05 10.60
N GLU A 231 8.00 0.92 11.56
CA GLU A 231 8.87 2.05 11.91
C GLU A 231 8.83 2.24 13.43
N GLU A 232 9.99 2.18 14.10
CA GLU A 232 10.10 2.33 15.57
C GLU A 232 9.12 1.43 16.36
N SER A 233 8.98 0.16 15.93
CA SER A 233 8.03 -0.80 16.52
C SER A 233 6.56 -0.38 16.41
N ARG A 234 6.23 0.51 15.47
CA ARG A 234 4.86 0.87 15.10
C ARG A 234 4.56 0.43 13.68
N GLN A 235 3.41 -0.21 13.52
CA GLN A 235 2.87 -0.51 12.21
C GLN A 235 2.40 0.78 11.53
N ARG A 236 2.84 0.98 10.30
CA ARG A 236 2.33 2.00 9.39
C ARG A 236 1.71 1.32 8.18
N SER A 237 0.67 1.93 7.66
CA SER A 237 0.02 1.45 6.45
C SER A 237 -0.46 2.60 5.58
N VAL A 238 -0.56 2.30 4.29
CA VAL A 238 -1.20 3.11 3.27
C VAL A 238 -2.18 2.23 2.54
N THR A 239 -3.40 2.73 2.38
CA THR A 239 -4.47 2.03 1.67
C THR A 239 -4.89 2.89 0.48
N LEU A 240 -4.96 2.26 -0.69
CA LEU A 240 -5.60 2.83 -1.88
C LEU A 240 -6.79 1.98 -2.24
N GLU A 241 -7.90 2.64 -2.51
CA GLU A 241 -9.15 2.02 -2.90
C GLU A 241 -9.56 2.53 -4.28
N ALA A 242 -10.02 1.63 -5.13
CA ALA A 242 -10.61 1.95 -6.41
C ALA A 242 -11.74 0.98 -6.73
N HIS A 243 -12.76 1.49 -7.43
CA HIS A 243 -13.80 0.65 -8.01
C HIS A 243 -13.49 0.50 -9.51
N LEU A 244 -13.44 -0.74 -9.98
CA LEU A 244 -13.33 -1.06 -11.39
C LEU A 244 -14.69 -1.58 -11.88
N TYR A 245 -15.10 -1.09 -13.04
CA TYR A 245 -16.35 -1.44 -13.69
C TYR A 245 -16.09 -2.24 -14.95
N ASP A 246 -17.12 -2.94 -15.44
CA ASP A 246 -17.13 -3.46 -16.80
C ASP A 246 -17.00 -2.28 -17.78
N PHE A 247 -16.19 -2.43 -18.83
CA PHE A 247 -15.92 -1.37 -19.79
C PHE A 247 -17.20 -0.91 -20.53
N PHE A 248 -18.25 -1.73 -20.55
CA PHE A 248 -19.55 -1.40 -21.13
C PHE A 248 -20.40 -0.43 -20.29
N GLU A 249 -20.01 -0.08 -19.06
CA GLU A 249 -20.75 0.89 -18.22
C GLU A 249 -20.37 2.37 -18.47
N ARG A 250 -19.66 2.68 -19.56
CA ARG A 250 -19.51 4.08 -20.01
C ARG A 250 -20.61 4.44 -20.99
N ASP A 251 -21.73 4.95 -20.47
CA ASP A 251 -22.66 5.73 -21.29
C ASP A 251 -22.19 7.19 -21.47
N GLU A 252 -21.27 7.72 -20.64
CA GLU A 252 -20.72 9.07 -20.80
C GLU A 252 -19.22 9.17 -20.44
N TYR A 253 -18.49 10.04 -21.17
CA TYR A 253 -17.10 10.45 -20.95
C TYR A 253 -17.01 11.75 -20.15
#